data_AF-A0ABD0WTU7-F1
#
_entry.id   AF-A0ABD0WTU7-F1
#
_cell.length_a   1.000
_cell.length_b   1.000
_cell.length_c   1.000
_cell.angle_alpha   90.00
_cell.angle_beta   90.00
_cell.angle_gamma   90.00
#
_symmetry.space_group_name_H-M   'P 1'
#
loop_
_entity.id
_entity.type
_entity.pdbx_description
1 polymer ?
#
loop_
_entity_poly.entity_id
_entity_poly.type
_entity_poly.pdbx_seq_one_letter_code
_entity_poly.pdbx_strand_id
1 'polypeptide(L)'
;MNPTQALLVDPQEKMDYAKKSLSLLSPATLSKCVTASVSASASMTQQLLSVGAARPKPFRVTSADRSIKKGIMADGLQDLLNKVVDSLHVSCVSALLLDEDGTGVDTQEFFLTLPDNAVLMVLEKGQKWTPPQSTPHRMQSELKPERRKDVARITFDLYKNNPQDFIGCLNVKATLYGIYSVSYVLRCYAAKNILKEALRWALFSMQATGHLLLGSSCYIEQLLEEDERAARSLQPLPQNSRTKQLRSILMSKTAV
;
A
#
# COMPACT_ATOMS: atom_id res chain seq x y z
N MET A 1 -15.17 -4.42 50.58
CA MET A 1 -15.58 -3.26 49.76
C MET A 1 -15.06 -2.00 50.44
N ASN A 2 -14.03 -1.37 49.88
CA ASN A 2 -13.93 0.09 49.86
C ASN A 2 -12.89 0.52 48.80
N PRO A 3 -13.23 1.38 47.84
CA PRO A 3 -12.34 1.84 46.78
C PRO A 3 -11.85 3.26 47.10
N THR A 4 -10.60 3.43 47.54
CA THR A 4 -10.04 4.78 47.70
C THR A 4 -8.51 4.77 47.56
N GLN A 5 -8.02 4.56 46.33
CA GLN A 5 -6.71 5.07 45.89
C GLN A 5 -6.81 5.46 44.42
N ALA A 6 -7.49 6.57 44.14
CA ALA A 6 -7.38 7.24 42.85
C ALA A 6 -6.20 8.21 42.93
N LEU A 7 -5.07 7.71 42.42
CA LEU A 7 -3.93 8.40 41.83
C LEU A 7 -4.11 9.93 41.68
N LEU A 8 -3.54 10.69 42.60
CA LEU A 8 -3.22 12.10 42.41
C LEU A 8 -1.98 12.14 41.51
N VAL A 9 -2.19 12.06 40.19
CA VAL A 9 -1.11 12.26 39.22
C VAL A 9 -0.83 13.75 39.17
N ASP A 10 0.36 14.10 39.63
CA ASP A 10 0.87 15.46 39.68
C ASP A 10 0.76 16.13 38.29
N PRO A 11 0.15 17.32 38.15
CA PRO A 11 -0.01 18.00 36.86
C PRO A 11 1.32 18.24 36.11
N GLN A 12 2.44 18.30 36.85
CA GLN A 12 3.78 18.40 36.27
C GLN A 12 4.17 17.12 35.51
N GLU A 13 3.82 15.94 36.00
CA GLU A 13 4.20 14.66 35.38
C GLU A 13 3.51 14.46 34.01
N LYS A 14 2.23 14.87 33.91
CA LYS A 14 1.49 14.87 32.63
C LYS A 14 2.08 15.84 31.61
N MET A 15 2.47 17.03 32.07
CA MET A 15 3.09 18.06 31.22
C MET A 15 4.47 17.62 30.74
N ASP A 16 5.26 16.96 31.60
CA ASP A 16 6.60 16.50 31.26
C ASP A 16 6.56 15.30 30.30
N TYR A 17 5.57 14.40 30.45
CA TYR A 17 5.29 13.34 29.47
C TYR A 17 4.84 13.90 28.10
N ALA A 18 4.00 14.94 28.10
CA ALA A 18 3.58 15.64 26.87
C ALA A 18 4.75 16.37 26.18
N LYS A 19 5.66 17.00 26.94
CA LYS A 19 6.88 17.62 26.41
C LYS A 19 7.82 16.58 25.79
N LYS A 20 7.91 15.38 26.39
CA LYS A 20 8.75 14.28 25.91
C LYS A 20 8.19 13.58 24.67
N SER A 21 6.89 13.62 24.45
CA SER A 21 6.24 13.13 23.22
C SER A 21 6.32 14.16 22.08
N LEU A 22 6.24 15.46 22.39
CA LEU A 22 6.44 16.55 21.41
C LEU A 22 7.90 16.64 20.91
N SER A 23 8.89 16.28 21.73
CA SER A 23 10.30 16.25 21.31
C SER A 23 10.62 15.16 20.27
N LEU A 24 9.76 14.14 20.14
CA LEU A 24 9.85 13.14 19.06
C LEU A 24 9.42 13.71 17.69
N LEU A 25 8.60 14.77 17.69
CA LEU A 25 8.16 15.50 16.49
C LEU A 25 9.13 16.64 16.12
N SER A 26 10.31 16.71 16.75
CA SER A 26 11.28 17.76 16.44
C SER A 26 11.77 17.65 14.98
N PRO A 27 12.01 18.78 14.30
CA PRO A 27 12.49 18.80 12.92
C PRO A 27 13.79 18.01 12.71
N ALA A 28 14.65 17.91 13.74
CA ALA A 28 15.91 17.18 13.70
C ALA A 28 15.71 15.65 13.73
N THR A 29 14.74 15.16 14.50
CA THR A 29 14.46 13.73 14.67
C THR A 29 13.77 13.14 13.44
N LEU A 30 12.82 13.88 12.85
CA LEU A 30 12.05 13.42 11.68
C LEU A 30 12.88 13.35 10.39
N SER A 31 13.93 14.16 10.25
CA SER A 31 14.87 14.09 9.12
C SER A 31 15.57 12.72 8.98
N LYS A 32 15.81 12.03 10.11
CA LYS A 32 16.41 10.69 10.16
C LYS A 32 15.39 9.59 9.84
N CYS A 33 14.15 9.73 10.29
CA CYS A 33 13.07 8.75 10.09
C CYS A 33 12.64 8.62 8.61
N VAL A 34 12.67 9.70 7.85
CA VAL A 34 12.37 9.70 6.40
C VAL A 34 13.48 9.03 5.59
N THR A 35 14.72 8.97 6.11
CA THR A 35 15.83 8.29 5.43
C THR A 35 15.82 6.77 5.65
N ALA A 36 15.34 6.32 6.81
CA ALA A 36 15.33 4.89 7.18
C ALA A 36 14.12 4.11 6.64
N SER A 37 12.97 4.74 6.46
CA SER A 37 11.71 4.08 6.06
C SER A 37 11.63 3.72 4.57
N VAL A 38 12.53 4.23 3.72
CA VAL A 38 12.46 4.08 2.25
C VAL A 38 13.47 3.05 1.71
N SER A 39 14.40 2.54 2.54
CA SER A 39 15.42 1.58 2.12
C SER A 39 14.98 0.10 2.14
N ALA A 40 13.77 -0.22 2.59
CA ALA A 40 13.35 -1.61 2.86
C ALA A 40 12.73 -2.34 1.64
N SER A 41 12.82 -1.83 0.42
CA SER A 41 12.18 -2.50 -0.75
C SER A 41 13.01 -2.48 -2.04
N ALA A 42 14.32 -2.71 -1.94
CA ALA A 42 15.13 -3.04 -3.10
C ALA A 42 15.31 -4.56 -3.20
N SER A 43 14.26 -5.27 -3.60
CA SER A 43 14.40 -6.66 -4.06
C SER A 43 14.85 -6.69 -5.52
N MET A 44 15.69 -7.67 -5.80
CA MET A 44 16.52 -7.89 -6.99
C MET A 44 15.80 -7.80 -8.32
N THR A 45 16.49 -7.25 -9.34
CA THR A 45 16.81 -7.94 -10.61
C THR A 45 17.73 -7.06 -11.47
N GLN A 46 19.04 -7.23 -11.33
CA GLN A 46 20.01 -6.81 -12.35
C GLN A 46 20.44 -8.05 -13.13
N GLN A 47 19.85 -8.30 -14.31
CA GLN A 47 20.41 -9.24 -15.31
C GLN A 47 20.10 -8.83 -16.77
N LEU A 48 20.46 -7.60 -17.12
CA LEU A 48 20.80 -7.15 -18.48
C LEU A 48 22.33 -7.00 -18.47
N LEU A 49 23.21 -7.64 -19.24
CA LEU A 49 23.19 -8.28 -20.56
C LEU A 49 24.32 -9.34 -20.52
N SER A 50 24.10 -10.53 -21.05
CA SER A 50 25.18 -11.42 -21.47
C SER A 50 24.75 -11.99 -22.81
N VAL A 51 25.27 -11.36 -23.85
CA VAL A 51 25.17 -11.76 -25.25
C VAL A 51 26.24 -12.82 -25.44
N GLY A 52 25.84 -14.08 -25.69
CA GLY A 52 26.78 -15.12 -26.11
C GLY A 52 26.55 -16.54 -25.55
N ALA A 53 25.63 -16.73 -24.61
CA ALA A 53 25.18 -18.07 -24.22
C ALA A 53 23.65 -18.10 -24.31
N ALA A 54 23.09 -19.13 -24.97
CA ALA A 54 21.65 -19.37 -24.96
C ALA A 54 21.20 -19.48 -23.50
N ARG A 55 20.53 -18.45 -23.00
CA ARG A 55 20.08 -18.44 -21.60
C ARG A 55 19.02 -19.54 -21.47
N PRO A 56 19.07 -20.37 -20.40
CA PRO A 56 18.04 -21.35 -20.17
C PRO A 56 16.66 -20.67 -20.14
N LYS A 57 15.78 -21.10 -21.01
CA LYS A 57 14.44 -20.56 -21.20
C LYS A 57 13.42 -21.46 -20.50
N PRO A 58 12.42 -20.90 -19.81
CA PRO A 58 11.38 -21.70 -19.18
C PRO A 58 10.42 -22.25 -20.24
N PHE A 59 10.14 -23.55 -20.16
CA PHE A 59 9.14 -24.25 -20.95
C PHE A 59 8.19 -25.01 -20.03
N ARG A 60 6.92 -25.13 -20.43
CA ARG A 60 5.95 -25.97 -19.71
C ARG A 60 5.78 -27.24 -20.52
N VAL A 61 6.14 -28.37 -19.96
CA VAL A 61 6.01 -29.68 -20.61
C VAL A 61 4.86 -30.45 -19.99
N THR A 62 4.05 -31.05 -20.85
CA THR A 62 2.86 -31.81 -20.49
C THR A 62 2.94 -33.22 -21.06
N SER A 63 2.41 -34.19 -20.31
CA SER A 63 2.23 -35.57 -20.79
C SER A 63 1.08 -35.65 -21.79
N ALA A 64 1.04 -36.70 -22.63
CA ALA A 64 0.02 -36.91 -23.65
C ALA A 64 -1.43 -36.97 -23.11
N ASP A 65 -1.59 -37.43 -21.87
CA ASP A 65 -2.86 -37.47 -21.13
C ASP A 65 -3.18 -36.16 -20.39
N ARG A 66 -2.32 -35.14 -20.53
CA ARG A 66 -2.38 -33.83 -19.85
C ARG A 66 -2.47 -33.93 -18.31
N SER A 67 -2.17 -35.08 -17.73
CA SER A 67 -2.25 -35.34 -16.28
C SER A 67 -1.10 -34.70 -15.52
N ILE A 68 0.10 -34.75 -16.11
CA ILE A 68 1.32 -34.20 -15.55
C ILE A 68 1.72 -32.95 -16.33
N LYS A 69 1.94 -31.84 -15.59
CA LYS A 69 2.46 -30.58 -16.12
C LYS A 69 3.71 -30.19 -15.32
N LYS A 70 4.85 -30.02 -15.99
CA LYS A 70 6.13 -29.66 -15.37
C LYS A 70 6.72 -28.43 -16.04
N GLY A 71 7.30 -27.54 -15.25
CA GLY A 71 8.13 -26.45 -15.77
C GLY A 71 9.57 -26.92 -15.89
N ILE A 72 10.18 -26.78 -17.06
CA ILE A 72 11.56 -27.17 -17.32
C ILE A 72 12.30 -25.98 -17.91
N MET A 73 13.44 -25.64 -17.31
CA MET A 73 14.37 -24.65 -17.84
C MET A 73 15.33 -25.35 -18.79
N ALA A 74 15.35 -24.97 -20.07
CA ALA A 74 16.24 -25.56 -21.06
C ALA A 74 16.85 -24.50 -21.99
N ASP A 75 18.12 -24.67 -22.36
CA ASP A 75 18.81 -23.78 -23.31
C ASP A 75 18.70 -24.28 -24.77
N GLY A 76 18.39 -25.56 -24.96
CA GLY A 76 18.16 -26.18 -26.26
C GLY A 76 17.23 -27.38 -26.22
N LEU A 77 16.90 -27.89 -27.41
CA LEU A 77 15.98 -29.00 -27.60
C LEU A 77 16.53 -30.30 -26.98
N GLN A 78 17.82 -30.58 -27.17
CA GLN A 78 18.47 -31.76 -26.59
C GLN A 78 18.50 -31.71 -25.05
N ASP A 79 18.80 -30.54 -24.48
CA ASP A 79 18.76 -30.32 -23.02
C ASP A 79 17.34 -30.47 -22.46
N LEU A 80 16.35 -29.95 -23.18
CA LEU A 80 14.94 -30.15 -22.82
C LEU A 80 14.57 -31.64 -22.83
N LEU A 81 14.93 -32.39 -23.87
CA LEU A 81 14.59 -33.81 -23.98
C LEU A 81 15.20 -34.64 -22.85
N ASN A 82 16.47 -34.40 -22.50
CA ASN A 82 17.12 -35.07 -21.37
C ASN A 82 16.40 -34.78 -20.05
N LYS A 83 16.10 -33.50 -19.79
CA LYS A 83 15.36 -33.08 -18.59
C LYS A 83 13.93 -33.59 -18.56
N VAL A 84 13.30 -33.77 -19.71
CA VAL A 84 11.96 -34.36 -19.84
C VAL A 84 11.98 -35.83 -19.45
N VAL A 85 12.96 -36.60 -19.96
CA VAL A 85 13.12 -38.02 -19.62
C VAL A 85 13.28 -38.18 -18.11
N ASP A 86 14.18 -37.39 -17.50
CA ASP A 86 14.44 -37.43 -16.06
C ASP A 86 13.24 -36.95 -15.24
N SER A 87 12.59 -35.86 -15.65
CA SER A 87 11.51 -35.27 -14.88
C SER A 87 10.22 -36.08 -15.00
N LEU A 88 9.86 -36.54 -16.20
CA LEU A 88 8.60 -37.21 -16.47
C LEU A 88 8.70 -38.74 -16.29
N HIS A 89 9.91 -39.27 -16.03
CA HIS A 89 10.21 -40.71 -15.90
C HIS A 89 9.75 -41.53 -17.12
N VAL A 90 9.81 -40.90 -18.29
CA VAL A 90 9.41 -41.48 -19.56
C VAL A 90 10.57 -42.28 -20.13
N SER A 91 10.32 -43.53 -20.52
CA SER A 91 11.38 -44.42 -21.02
C SER A 91 11.93 -44.03 -22.40
N CYS A 92 11.12 -43.39 -23.25
CA CYS A 92 11.54 -42.87 -24.56
C CYS A 92 10.57 -41.79 -25.08
N VAL A 93 11.08 -40.60 -25.36
CA VAL A 93 10.34 -39.54 -26.05
C VAL A 93 10.30 -39.86 -27.53
N SER A 94 9.11 -40.10 -28.08
CA SER A 94 8.92 -40.41 -29.51
C SER A 94 8.68 -39.16 -30.36
N ALA A 95 7.97 -38.18 -29.82
CA ALA A 95 7.77 -36.88 -30.47
C ALA A 95 7.52 -35.79 -29.42
N LEU A 96 8.01 -34.59 -29.71
CA LEU A 96 7.74 -33.38 -28.94
C LEU A 96 6.89 -32.46 -29.79
N LEU A 97 5.72 -32.02 -29.31
CA LEU A 97 4.80 -31.19 -30.09
C LEU A 97 4.33 -29.99 -29.30
N LEU A 98 3.79 -28.98 -29.96
CA LEU A 98 3.05 -27.90 -29.29
C LEU A 98 1.66 -28.40 -28.87
N ASP A 99 1.24 -28.11 -27.62
CA ASP A 99 -0.08 -28.54 -27.12
C ASP A 99 -1.24 -27.87 -27.89
N GLU A 100 -1.03 -26.63 -28.36
CA GLU A 100 -2.04 -25.83 -29.08
C GLU A 100 -2.42 -26.43 -30.44
N ASP A 101 -1.43 -26.63 -31.31
CA ASP A 101 -1.65 -26.96 -32.73
C ASP A 101 -1.14 -28.34 -33.13
N GLY A 102 -0.45 -29.05 -32.23
CA GLY A 102 0.14 -30.37 -32.53
C GLY A 102 1.34 -30.31 -33.49
N THR A 103 1.95 -29.15 -33.68
CA THR A 103 3.16 -28.99 -34.51
C THR A 103 4.35 -29.67 -33.84
N GLY A 104 5.05 -30.56 -34.57
CA GLY A 104 6.27 -31.22 -34.12
C GLY A 104 7.45 -30.26 -33.96
N VAL A 105 8.16 -30.37 -32.85
CA VAL A 105 9.34 -29.59 -32.48
C VAL A 105 10.57 -30.48 -32.64
N ASP A 106 11.01 -30.65 -33.89
CA ASP A 106 12.14 -31.54 -34.21
C ASP A 106 13.45 -30.76 -34.45
N THR A 107 13.36 -29.46 -34.73
CA THR A 107 14.51 -28.61 -35.07
C THR A 107 14.83 -27.61 -33.96
N GLN A 108 16.12 -27.37 -33.75
CA GLN A 108 16.62 -26.42 -32.75
C GLN A 108 16.21 -24.98 -33.09
N GLU A 109 16.17 -24.63 -34.38
CA GLU A 109 15.79 -23.31 -34.87
C GLU A 109 14.32 -23.00 -34.56
N PHE A 110 13.45 -24.01 -34.71
CA PHE A 110 12.05 -23.87 -34.35
C PHE A 110 11.90 -23.69 -32.84
N PHE A 111 12.62 -24.47 -32.05
CA PHE A 111 12.64 -24.36 -30.59
C PHE A 111 13.03 -22.96 -30.09
N LEU A 112 14.04 -22.33 -30.70
CA LEU A 112 14.47 -20.98 -30.34
C LEU A 112 13.44 -19.89 -30.71
N THR A 113 12.62 -20.16 -31.72
CA THR A 113 11.58 -19.22 -32.19
C THR A 113 10.34 -19.24 -31.27
N LEU A 114 10.15 -20.30 -30.49
CA LEU A 114 9.02 -20.42 -29.56
C LEU A 114 9.04 -19.31 -28.50
N PRO A 115 7.88 -18.83 -28.01
CA PRO A 115 7.82 -17.85 -26.94
C PRO A 115 8.27 -18.41 -25.59
N ASP A 116 8.64 -17.54 -24.65
CA ASP A 116 8.92 -17.94 -23.27
C ASP A 116 7.66 -18.57 -22.65
N ASN A 117 7.83 -19.69 -21.94
CA ASN A 117 6.74 -20.48 -21.35
C ASN A 117 5.81 -21.17 -22.37
N ALA A 118 6.29 -21.45 -23.58
CA ALA A 118 5.57 -22.29 -24.53
C ALA A 118 5.18 -23.64 -23.91
N VAL A 119 3.95 -24.10 -24.20
CA VAL A 119 3.42 -25.38 -23.73
C VAL A 119 3.74 -26.46 -24.74
N LEU A 120 4.61 -27.38 -24.35
CA LEU A 120 5.05 -28.52 -25.14
C LEU A 120 4.39 -29.79 -24.59
N MET A 121 4.05 -30.71 -25.47
CA MET A 121 3.48 -32.01 -25.17
C MET A 121 4.45 -33.09 -25.62
N VAL A 122 4.71 -34.03 -24.73
CA VAL A 122 5.62 -35.15 -24.96
C VAL A 122 4.79 -36.38 -25.25
N LEU A 123 5.09 -37.06 -26.36
CA LEU A 123 4.49 -38.33 -26.73
C LEU A 123 5.46 -39.49 -26.51
N GLU A 124 4.95 -40.57 -25.91
CA GLU A 124 5.64 -41.85 -25.83
C GLU A 124 5.37 -42.72 -27.07
N LYS A 125 6.10 -43.83 -27.19
CA LYS A 125 5.99 -44.75 -28.32
C LYS A 125 4.57 -45.33 -28.41
N GLY A 126 3.88 -45.00 -29.50
CA GLY A 126 2.52 -45.48 -29.79
C GLY A 126 1.39 -44.53 -29.34
N GLN A 127 1.71 -43.41 -28.71
CA GLN A 127 0.73 -42.35 -28.41
C GLN A 127 0.58 -41.41 -29.60
N LYS A 128 -0.64 -40.90 -29.82
CA LYS A 128 -0.93 -39.90 -30.84
C LYS A 128 -1.34 -38.60 -30.16
N TRP A 129 -0.97 -37.48 -30.75
CA TRP A 129 -1.45 -36.18 -30.29
C TRP A 129 -2.98 -36.12 -30.42
N THR A 130 -3.64 -35.63 -29.37
CA THR A 130 -5.09 -35.40 -29.38
C THR A 130 -5.34 -33.91 -29.14
N PRO A 131 -6.21 -33.26 -29.96
CA PRO A 131 -6.52 -31.86 -29.75
C PRO A 131 -7.15 -31.67 -28.37
N PRO A 132 -6.96 -30.51 -27.74
CA PRO A 132 -7.63 -30.19 -26.49
C PRO A 132 -9.14 -30.31 -26.70
N GLN A 133 -9.77 -31.34 -26.13
CA GLN A 133 -11.23 -31.42 -26.14
C GLN A 133 -11.74 -30.18 -25.42
N SER A 134 -12.71 -29.50 -26.03
CA SER A 134 -13.40 -28.32 -25.52
C SER A 134 -14.10 -28.64 -24.19
N THR A 135 -13.31 -28.75 -23.13
CA THR A 135 -13.79 -28.87 -21.76
C THR A 135 -13.93 -27.45 -21.21
N PRO A 136 -15.05 -27.15 -20.51
CA PRO A 136 -15.39 -25.77 -20.19
C PRO A 136 -14.40 -25.17 -19.19
N HIS A 137 -13.58 -24.24 -19.69
CA HIS A 137 -13.03 -23.04 -19.04
C HIS A 137 -12.38 -23.10 -17.63
N ARG A 138 -12.29 -24.24 -16.95
CA ARG A 138 -11.86 -24.27 -15.54
C ARG A 138 -10.35 -24.48 -15.34
N MET A 139 -9.59 -24.78 -16.40
CA MET A 139 -8.15 -25.07 -16.28
C MET A 139 -7.22 -24.28 -17.21
N GLN A 140 -7.75 -23.43 -18.10
CA GLN A 140 -6.98 -22.51 -18.95
C GLN A 140 -6.84 -21.10 -18.36
N SER A 141 -7.25 -20.89 -17.10
CA SER A 141 -7.34 -19.57 -16.47
C SER A 141 -6.00 -19.00 -15.94
N GLU A 142 -4.85 -19.54 -16.33
CA GLU A 142 -3.54 -19.03 -15.88
C GLU A 142 -2.68 -18.43 -16.99
N LEU A 143 -3.01 -18.63 -18.27
CA LEU A 143 -2.13 -18.25 -19.40
C LEU A 143 -2.63 -17.06 -20.23
N LYS A 144 -3.82 -16.54 -19.92
CA LYS A 144 -4.28 -15.28 -20.49
C LYS A 144 -4.91 -14.49 -19.35
N PRO A 145 -4.43 -13.28 -19.01
CA PRO A 145 -5.28 -12.39 -18.24
C PRO A 145 -6.54 -12.27 -19.09
N GLU A 146 -7.66 -12.80 -18.59
CA GLU A 146 -8.97 -12.58 -19.16
C GLU A 146 -9.01 -11.10 -19.51
N ARG A 147 -9.21 -10.78 -20.79
CA ARG A 147 -9.53 -9.42 -21.20
C ARG A 147 -10.90 -9.10 -20.62
N ARG A 148 -10.96 -8.88 -19.30
CA ARG A 148 -11.98 -8.03 -18.70
C ARG A 148 -12.01 -6.79 -19.57
N LYS A 149 -13.21 -6.36 -19.94
CA LYS A 149 -13.46 -5.15 -20.72
C LYS A 149 -12.95 -3.96 -19.92
N ASP A 150 -11.65 -3.75 -19.96
CA ASP A 150 -10.96 -2.72 -19.22
C ASP A 150 -11.04 -1.46 -20.07
N VAL A 151 -12.08 -0.67 -19.79
CA VAL A 151 -12.41 0.55 -20.53
C VAL A 151 -11.30 1.58 -20.35
N ALA A 152 -10.66 1.61 -19.17
CA ALA A 152 -9.54 2.49 -18.86
C ALA A 152 -8.60 1.85 -17.83
N ARG A 153 -7.34 1.68 -18.22
CA ARG A 153 -6.24 1.17 -17.38
C ARG A 153 -5.24 2.27 -17.13
N ILE A 154 -5.10 2.71 -15.89
CA ILE A 154 -4.09 3.67 -15.47
C ILE A 154 -3.01 2.95 -14.66
N THR A 155 -1.76 3.09 -15.07
CA THR A 155 -0.59 2.48 -14.45
C THR A 155 0.33 3.56 -13.91
N PHE A 156 0.92 3.31 -12.74
CA PHE A 156 1.88 4.19 -12.07
C PHE A 156 3.15 3.40 -11.78
N ASP A 157 4.19 3.62 -12.58
CA ASP A 157 5.47 2.93 -12.44
C ASP A 157 6.48 3.90 -11.83
N LEU A 158 6.82 3.71 -10.55
CA LEU A 158 7.87 4.46 -9.90
C LEU A 158 9.20 3.69 -10.01
N TYR A 159 10.19 4.31 -10.64
CA TYR A 159 11.50 3.71 -10.81
C TYR A 159 12.61 4.69 -10.45
N LYS A 160 13.76 4.15 -10.06
CA LYS A 160 14.88 4.93 -9.54
C LYS A 160 16.06 4.82 -10.50
N ASN A 161 16.37 5.92 -11.18
CA ASN A 161 17.46 5.98 -12.16
C ASN A 161 18.84 6.02 -11.51
N ASN A 162 18.95 6.57 -10.30
CA ASN A 162 20.18 6.66 -9.55
C ASN A 162 19.94 6.27 -8.08
N PRO A 163 20.77 5.43 -7.45
CA PRO A 163 20.67 5.09 -6.03
C PRO A 163 20.61 6.31 -5.08
N GLN A 164 21.17 7.47 -5.48
CA GLN A 164 21.15 8.71 -4.70
C GLN A 164 19.82 9.50 -4.79
N ASP A 165 18.93 9.19 -5.74
CA ASP A 165 17.67 9.92 -5.93
C ASP A 165 16.57 9.43 -4.95
N PHE A 166 15.88 10.33 -4.24
CA PHE A 166 14.89 9.93 -3.23
C PHE A 166 13.59 9.37 -3.85
N ILE A 167 13.11 10.03 -4.90
CA ILE A 167 11.96 9.63 -5.73
C ILE A 167 12.48 9.83 -7.16
N GLY A 168 12.86 8.76 -7.87
CA GLY A 168 13.53 8.88 -9.16
C GLY A 168 12.63 9.50 -10.25
N CYS A 169 11.95 8.65 -11.00
CA CYS A 169 11.01 9.01 -12.06
C CYS A 169 9.71 8.23 -11.87
N LEU A 170 8.58 8.93 -11.94
CA LEU A 170 7.25 8.34 -11.91
C LEU A 170 6.68 8.35 -13.34
N ASN A 171 6.51 7.18 -13.93
CA ASN A 171 5.81 7.03 -15.20
C ASN A 171 4.32 6.78 -14.95
N VAL A 172 3.48 7.63 -15.50
CA VAL A 172 2.02 7.51 -15.46
C VAL A 172 1.55 7.13 -16.85
N LYS A 173 0.97 5.93 -17.00
CA LYS A 173 0.46 5.42 -18.27
C LYS A 173 -1.04 5.23 -18.19
N ALA A 174 -1.80 6.04 -18.93
CA ALA A 174 -3.24 5.86 -19.11
C ALA A 174 -3.51 5.13 -20.42
N THR A 175 -4.29 4.06 -20.37
CA THR A 175 -4.67 3.23 -21.52
C THR A 175 -6.20 3.18 -21.61
N LEU A 176 -6.80 3.76 -22.63
CA LEU A 176 -8.24 3.72 -22.89
C LEU A 176 -8.56 2.69 -23.97
N TYR A 177 -9.59 1.88 -23.73
CA TYR A 177 -10.06 0.81 -24.62
C TYR A 177 -8.97 -0.20 -25.06
N GLY A 178 -7.86 -0.26 -24.32
CA GLY A 178 -6.69 -1.08 -24.66
C GLY A 178 -5.91 -0.65 -25.91
N ILE A 179 -6.37 0.37 -26.66
CA ILE A 179 -5.76 0.80 -27.93
C ILE A 179 -5.21 2.23 -27.90
N TYR A 180 -5.71 3.09 -27.01
CA TYR A 180 -5.22 4.46 -26.87
C TYR A 180 -4.39 4.56 -25.60
N SER A 181 -3.07 4.65 -25.73
CA SER A 181 -2.17 4.78 -24.58
C SER A 181 -1.42 6.10 -24.58
N VAL A 182 -1.48 6.80 -23.45
CA VAL A 182 -0.70 8.00 -23.19
C VAL A 182 0.17 7.72 -21.97
N SER A 183 1.47 7.91 -22.09
CA SER A 183 2.43 7.77 -21.00
C SER A 183 3.17 9.07 -20.74
N TYR A 184 3.28 9.47 -19.48
CA TYR A 184 3.96 10.69 -19.05
C TYR A 184 4.94 10.39 -17.93
N VAL A 185 6.19 10.82 -18.09
CA VAL A 185 7.27 10.58 -17.13
C VAL A 185 7.53 11.84 -16.32
N LEU A 186 7.11 11.84 -15.05
CA LEU A 186 7.43 12.87 -14.08
C LEU A 186 8.83 12.62 -13.52
N ARG A 187 9.73 13.55 -13.76
CA ARG A 187 11.08 13.55 -13.18
C ARG A 187 11.04 14.22 -11.82
N CYS A 188 11.18 13.44 -10.75
CA CYS A 188 10.95 13.89 -9.37
C CYS A 188 12.22 14.34 -8.65
N TYR A 189 13.26 14.79 -9.37
CA TYR A 189 14.55 15.18 -8.79
C TYR A 189 14.46 16.24 -7.68
N ALA A 190 13.47 17.15 -7.76
CA ALA A 190 13.22 18.18 -6.76
C ALA A 190 12.18 17.79 -5.68
N ALA A 191 11.53 16.62 -5.80
CA ALA A 191 10.42 16.22 -4.93
C ALA A 191 10.84 16.09 -3.46
N LYS A 192 12.12 15.80 -3.19
CA LYS A 192 12.68 15.77 -1.83
C LYS A 192 12.58 17.12 -1.12
N ASN A 193 12.94 18.20 -1.80
CA ASN A 193 12.88 19.56 -1.25
C ASN A 193 11.44 20.02 -1.12
N ILE A 194 10.58 19.69 -2.09
CA ILE A 194 9.16 20.05 -2.01
C ILE A 194 8.48 19.32 -0.85
N LEU A 195 8.73 18.02 -0.68
CA LEU A 195 8.15 17.21 0.41
C LEU A 195 8.65 17.69 1.78
N LYS A 196 9.93 17.99 1.91
CA LYS A 196 10.51 18.50 3.15
C LYS A 196 9.90 19.84 3.54
N GLU A 197 9.70 20.71 2.56
CA GLU A 197 9.18 22.05 2.79
C GLU A 197 7.68 21.99 3.09
N ALA A 198 6.92 21.14 2.39
CA ALA A 198 5.51 20.89 2.69
C ALA A 198 5.31 20.31 4.09
N LEU A 199 6.15 19.35 4.50
CA LEU A 199 6.11 18.78 5.85
C LEU A 199 6.43 19.85 6.90
N ARG A 200 7.41 20.73 6.61
CA ARG A 200 7.73 21.87 7.48
C ARG A 200 6.55 22.83 7.64
N TRP A 201 5.87 23.17 6.54
CA TRP A 201 4.67 24.01 6.58
C TRP A 201 3.51 23.36 7.33
N ALA A 202 3.29 22.04 7.14
CA ALA A 202 2.27 21.30 7.87
C ALA A 202 2.52 21.29 9.38
N LEU A 203 3.78 21.11 9.80
CA LEU A 203 4.17 21.19 11.21
C LEU A 203 3.95 22.59 11.77
N PHE A 204 4.34 23.65 11.04
CA PHE A 204 4.09 25.03 11.47
C PHE A 204 2.60 25.34 11.58
N SER A 205 1.77 24.90 10.63
CA SER A 205 0.33 25.10 10.70
C SER A 205 -0.30 24.35 11.87
N MET A 206 0.15 23.12 12.14
CA MET A 206 -0.32 22.34 13.28
C MET A 206 0.06 23.00 14.61
N GLN A 207 1.28 23.51 14.72
CA GLN A 207 1.74 24.23 15.91
C GLN A 207 0.99 25.55 16.11
N ALA A 208 0.79 26.34 15.05
CA ALA A 208 0.04 27.58 15.10
C ALA A 208 -1.43 27.33 15.48
N THR A 209 -2.06 26.32 14.88
CA THR A 209 -3.43 25.90 15.21
C THR A 209 -3.52 25.42 16.66
N GLY A 210 -2.53 24.67 17.14
CA GLY A 210 -2.45 24.23 18.54
C GLY A 210 -2.35 25.40 19.52
N HIS A 211 -1.50 26.39 19.25
CA HIS A 211 -1.41 27.60 20.08
C HIS A 211 -2.68 28.44 20.02
N LEU A 212 -3.33 28.56 18.86
CA LEU A 212 -4.61 29.26 18.71
C LEU A 212 -5.72 28.58 19.52
N LEU A 213 -5.81 27.25 19.43
CA LEU A 213 -6.80 26.46 20.17
C LEU A 213 -6.56 26.52 21.68
N LEU A 214 -5.34 26.29 22.14
CA LEU A 214 -5.00 26.36 23.57
C LEU A 214 -5.16 27.78 24.12
N GLY A 215 -4.75 28.80 23.37
CA GLY A 215 -4.95 30.20 23.74
C GLY A 215 -6.42 30.57 23.82
N SER A 216 -7.23 30.11 22.86
CA SER A 216 -8.68 30.32 22.89
C SER A 216 -9.34 29.58 24.06
N SER A 217 -8.90 28.36 24.39
CA SER A 217 -9.42 27.58 25.52
C SER A 217 -9.14 28.27 26.84
N CYS A 218 -7.90 28.74 27.06
CA CYS A 218 -7.51 29.46 28.26
C CYS A 218 -8.29 30.79 28.42
N TYR A 219 -8.52 31.49 27.31
CA TYR A 219 -9.33 32.72 27.31
C TYR A 219 -10.78 32.45 27.72
N ILE A 220 -11.39 31.39 27.17
CA ILE A 220 -12.77 31.01 27.51
C ILE A 220 -12.86 30.55 28.97
N GLU A 221 -11.87 29.81 29.48
CA GLU A 221 -11.81 29.41 30.88
C GLU A 221 -11.75 30.61 31.83
N GLN A 222 -10.97 31.65 31.51
CA GLN A 222 -10.92 32.88 32.30
C GLN A 222 -12.26 33.61 32.32
N LEU A 223 -12.93 33.71 31.17
CA LEU A 223 -14.26 34.32 31.08
C LEU A 223 -15.29 33.54 31.90
N LEU A 224 -15.25 32.21 31.85
CA LEU A 224 -16.15 31.35 32.63
C LEU A 224 -15.86 31.43 34.13
N GLU A 225 -14.60 31.55 34.54
CA GLU A 225 -14.22 31.69 35.95
C GLU A 225 -14.63 33.06 36.53
N GLU A 226 -14.57 34.12 35.72
CA GLU A 226 -15.08 35.45 36.08
C GLU A 226 -16.61 35.46 36.21
N ASP A 227 -17.32 34.83 35.27
CA ASP A 227 -18.80 34.72 35.31
C ASP A 227 -19.26 33.87 36.50
N GLU A 228 -18.55 32.78 36.81
CA GLU A 228 -18.84 31.93 37.98
C GLU A 228 -18.50 32.63 39.30
N ARG A 229 -17.44 33.46 39.37
CA ARG A 229 -17.15 34.30 40.55
C ARG A 229 -18.19 35.40 40.74
N ALA A 230 -18.66 36.02 39.67
CA ALA A 230 -19.75 36.99 39.72
C ALA A 230 -21.04 36.31 40.23
N ALA A 231 -21.35 35.12 39.73
CA ALA A 231 -22.49 34.31 40.18
C ALA A 231 -22.36 33.83 41.63
N ARG A 232 -21.15 33.45 42.10
CA ARG A 232 -20.89 33.05 43.50
C ARG A 232 -20.86 34.23 44.47
N SER A 233 -20.41 35.41 44.03
CA SER A 233 -20.50 36.65 44.83
C SER A 233 -21.94 37.11 45.03
N LEU A 234 -22.83 36.69 44.13
CA LEU A 234 -24.28 36.73 44.26
C LEU A 234 -24.82 35.46 44.93
N GLN A 235 -24.32 35.10 46.12
CA GLN A 235 -25.06 34.13 46.95
C GLN A 235 -26.45 34.70 47.33
N PRO A 236 -27.49 33.84 47.41
CA PRO A 236 -28.88 34.27 47.46
C PRO A 236 -29.16 35.00 48.77
N LEU A 237 -29.46 36.30 48.66
CA LEU A 237 -29.86 37.15 49.77
C LEU A 237 -31.08 36.52 50.48
N PRO A 238 -31.09 36.39 51.82
CA PRO A 238 -32.17 35.73 52.53
C PRO A 238 -33.45 36.55 52.31
N GLN A 239 -34.40 35.93 51.60
CA GLN A 239 -35.68 36.49 51.19
C GLN A 239 -36.66 36.64 52.38
N ASN A 240 -36.16 37.04 53.55
CA ASN A 240 -36.91 37.08 54.81
C ASN A 240 -36.93 38.48 55.48
N SER A 241 -36.16 39.44 54.96
CA SER A 241 -36.12 40.82 55.48
C SER A 241 -37.05 41.78 54.73
N ARG A 242 -37.15 41.69 53.39
CA ARG A 242 -38.02 42.59 52.59
C ARG A 242 -39.51 42.35 52.81
N THR A 243 -39.93 41.10 53.03
CA THR A 243 -41.35 40.76 53.21
C THR A 243 -41.90 41.23 54.55
N LYS A 244 -41.07 41.29 55.60
CA LYS A 244 -41.45 41.87 56.91
C LYS A 244 -41.53 43.38 56.87
N GLN A 245 -40.60 44.03 56.15
CA GLN A 245 -40.59 45.49 56.00
C GLN A 245 -41.75 46.00 55.14
N LEU A 246 -42.15 45.25 54.11
CA LEU A 246 -43.35 45.59 53.32
C LEU A 246 -44.63 45.35 54.12
N ARG A 247 -44.71 44.31 54.97
CA ARG A 247 -45.85 44.11 55.88
C ARG A 247 -45.98 45.20 56.94
N SER A 248 -44.89 45.68 57.52
CA SER A 248 -44.98 46.76 58.52
C SER A 248 -45.41 48.09 57.92
N ILE A 249 -45.01 48.38 56.68
CA ILE A 249 -45.43 49.58 55.94
C ILE A 249 -46.88 49.47 55.46
N LEU A 250 -47.37 48.27 55.13
CA LEU A 250 -48.76 48.08 54.72
C LEU A 250 -49.74 48.12 55.91
N MET A 251 -49.33 47.59 57.07
CA MET A 251 -50.15 47.57 58.29
C MET A 251 -50.22 48.93 59.02
N SER A 252 -49.27 49.84 58.79
CA SER A 252 -49.33 51.21 59.31
C SER A 252 -50.25 52.14 58.51
N LYS A 253 -50.73 51.70 57.33
CA LYS A 253 -51.58 52.50 56.43
C LYS A 253 -53.07 52.15 56.51
N THR A 254 -53.48 51.25 57.40
CA THR A 254 -54.89 50.81 57.57
C THR A 254 -55.46 51.06 58.97
N ALA A 255 -54.83 51.94 59.77
CA ALA A 255 -55.39 52.43 61.03
C ALA A 255 -55.66 53.94 60.94
N VAL A 256 -56.77 54.28 60.28
CA VAL A 256 -57.56 55.51 60.52
C VAL A 256 -59.00 55.07 60.71
#